data_AF-A0A1T5I1U8-F1
#
_entry.id   AF-A0A1T5I1U8-F1
#
_cell.length_a   1.000
_cell.length_b   1.000
_cell.length_c   1.000
_cell.angle_alpha   90.00
_cell.angle_beta   90.00
_cell.angle_gamma   90.00
#
_symmetry.space_group_name_H-M   'P 1'
#
loop_
_entity.id
_entity.type
_entity.pdbx_description
1 polymer ?
#
loop_
_entity_poly.entity_id
_entity_poly.type
_entity_poly.pdbx_seq_one_letter_code
_entity_poly.pdbx_strand_id
1 'polypeptide(L)'
;MEYSYIFVFVLSFVTLFIMRKVAKRIGLVDKPNARKHHQGVIPLVGGISVFIAFSIAALLILPVNLTLLLYLGCSLILLVVGVVDDYFDISFKIRLVVQAGIALAMITFGGLSLDNLGYLMGSETLQLSPVIGGIITVVAFIGAINAFNMVDGIDGLLGGLASVTFSAMGYVFYINGNNELALFCGLLVTAMVPYIMLNLGLPFGRRFKVFMGDAGSVFIGFTVVWLLVRGTQDTNIVAFKPVTALWLIAIPLMDMATIMIRRVRKGQSPFKPDREHLHHICQRMGLSSRLTLFVICLLAINCAAIGIWAETARINESTMFIAFLVMFVCYFTVINYIWRITAVVKRLFGLPTIHEA
;
A
#
# COMPACT_ATOMS: atom_id res chain seq x y z
N MET A 1 14.21 5.87 22.65
CA MET A 1 13.10 4.94 22.32
C MET A 1 11.78 5.47 22.85
N GLU A 2 11.62 5.72 24.17
CA GLU A 2 10.30 6.08 24.75
C GLU A 2 9.65 7.32 24.11
N TYR A 3 10.42 8.37 23.79
CA TYR A 3 9.90 9.58 23.15
C TYR A 3 9.95 9.57 21.61
N SER A 4 10.46 8.49 21.01
CA SER A 4 10.70 8.41 19.56
C SER A 4 9.38 8.56 18.77
N TYR A 5 8.31 7.90 19.20
CA TYR A 5 7.00 8.00 18.53
C TYR A 5 6.36 9.38 18.68
N ILE A 6 6.41 9.97 19.87
CA ILE A 6 5.89 11.32 20.11
C ILE A 6 6.64 12.34 19.24
N PHE A 7 7.97 12.23 19.19
CA PHE A 7 8.81 13.06 18.33
C PHE A 7 8.39 12.94 16.85
N VAL A 8 8.24 11.72 16.33
CA VAL A 8 7.82 11.48 14.93
C VAL A 8 6.42 12.03 14.66
N PHE A 9 5.48 11.81 15.57
CA PHE A 9 4.12 12.32 15.44
C PHE A 9 4.10 13.85 15.33
N VAL A 10 4.80 14.53 16.25
CA VAL A 10 4.90 16.01 16.26
C VAL A 10 5.61 16.50 15.00
N LEU A 11 6.73 15.88 14.62
CA LEU A 11 7.48 16.26 13.42
C LEU A 11 6.64 16.12 12.15
N SER A 12 5.89 15.03 12.02
CA SER A 12 4.98 14.81 10.89
C SER A 12 3.86 15.85 10.88
N PHE A 13 3.25 16.15 12.03
CA PHE A 13 2.22 17.18 12.15
C PHE A 13 2.76 18.57 11.72
N VAL A 14 3.91 18.97 12.23
CA VAL A 14 4.57 20.24 11.89
C VAL A 14 4.87 20.31 10.40
N THR A 15 5.52 19.27 9.86
CA THR A 15 5.86 19.20 8.43
C THR A 15 4.61 19.31 7.57
N LEU A 16 3.53 18.62 7.93
CA LEU A 16 2.27 18.64 7.20
C LEU A 16 1.64 20.03 7.13
N PHE A 17 1.68 20.79 8.24
CA PHE A 17 1.18 22.17 8.25
C PHE A 17 2.06 23.12 7.42
N ILE A 18 3.38 22.94 7.45
CA ILE A 18 4.31 23.74 6.64
C ILE A 18 4.09 23.43 5.15
N MET A 19 4.13 22.15 4.77
CA MET A 19 3.96 21.71 3.39
C MET A 19 2.60 22.11 2.84
N ARG A 20 1.53 22.08 3.65
CA ARG A 20 0.21 22.59 3.25
C ARG A 20 0.23 24.05 2.83
N LYS A 21 1.02 24.91 3.49
CA LYS A 21 1.19 26.33 3.08
C LYS A 21 2.01 26.44 1.79
N VAL A 22 3.08 25.67 1.68
CA VAL A 22 3.96 25.65 0.50
C VAL A 22 3.17 25.20 -0.74
N ALA A 23 2.46 24.08 -0.66
CA ALA A 23 1.66 23.52 -1.74
C ALA A 23 0.63 24.51 -2.30
N LYS A 24 -0.04 25.27 -1.43
CA LYS A 24 -0.99 26.31 -1.87
C LYS A 24 -0.31 27.46 -2.62
N ARG A 25 0.94 27.80 -2.29
CA ARG A 25 1.71 28.86 -2.99
C ARG A 25 2.21 28.40 -4.35
N ILE A 26 2.68 27.16 -4.45
CA ILE A 26 3.26 26.61 -5.70
C ILE A 26 2.21 25.96 -6.61
N GLY A 27 0.98 25.76 -6.12
CA GLY A 27 -0.10 25.13 -6.88
C GLY A 27 -0.07 23.60 -6.87
N LEU A 28 0.64 22.96 -5.94
CA LEU A 28 0.64 21.50 -5.75
C LEU A 28 -0.62 21.05 -5.01
N VAL A 29 -1.74 21.13 -5.71
CA VAL A 29 -3.08 21.01 -5.14
C VAL A 29 -4.02 20.27 -6.08
N ASP A 30 -4.89 19.46 -5.51
CA ASP A 30 -5.98 18.88 -6.26
C ASP A 30 -7.10 19.90 -6.45
N LYS A 31 -7.42 20.19 -7.72
CA LYS A 31 -8.51 21.08 -8.11
C LYS A 31 -9.76 20.25 -8.43
N PRO A 32 -10.94 20.67 -7.96
CA PRO A 32 -12.18 19.99 -8.32
C PRO A 32 -12.38 20.06 -9.84
N ASN A 33 -12.73 18.92 -10.43
CA ASN A 33 -13.03 18.79 -11.85
C ASN A 33 -14.34 18.00 -11.98
N ALA A 34 -14.97 17.96 -13.15
CA ALA A 34 -16.26 17.30 -13.40
C ALA A 34 -16.32 15.80 -12.98
N ARG A 35 -15.17 15.19 -12.66
CA ARG A 35 -15.01 13.81 -12.21
C ARG A 35 -14.77 13.65 -10.69
N LYS A 36 -14.50 14.72 -9.92
CA LYS A 36 -14.07 14.65 -8.51
C LYS A 36 -15.16 15.19 -7.57
N HIS A 37 -15.46 14.46 -6.49
CA HIS A 37 -16.58 14.71 -5.56
C HIS A 37 -16.23 15.64 -4.37
N HIS A 38 -15.14 16.40 -4.43
CA HIS A 38 -14.76 17.33 -3.36
C HIS A 38 -14.98 18.79 -3.75
N GLN A 39 -15.21 19.65 -2.75
CA GLN A 39 -15.30 21.10 -2.95
C GLN A 39 -14.05 21.78 -2.40
N GLY A 40 -13.49 22.69 -3.20
CA GLY A 40 -12.31 23.48 -2.84
C GLY A 40 -10.99 22.82 -3.25
N VAL A 41 -9.91 23.59 -3.08
CA VAL A 41 -8.56 23.19 -3.48
C VAL A 41 -7.88 22.44 -2.32
N ILE A 42 -7.55 21.16 -2.52
CA ILE A 42 -7.00 20.28 -1.47
C ILE A 42 -5.50 20.02 -1.72
N PRO A 43 -4.58 20.38 -0.82
CA PRO A 43 -3.14 20.17 -1.02
C PRO A 43 -2.71 18.70 -1.08
N LEU A 44 -1.84 18.36 -2.04
CA LEU A 44 -1.26 17.03 -2.27
C LEU A 44 0.08 16.90 -1.52
N VAL A 45 0.03 16.82 -0.19
CA VAL A 45 1.25 16.95 0.66
C VAL A 45 1.40 15.86 1.71
N GLY A 46 0.44 14.93 1.79
CA GLY A 46 0.47 13.84 2.77
C GLY A 46 1.77 13.03 2.64
N GLY A 47 2.07 12.56 1.43
CA GLY A 47 3.27 11.77 1.14
C GLY A 47 4.58 12.48 1.48
N ILE A 48 4.72 13.73 1.01
CA ILE A 48 5.92 14.55 1.23
C ILE A 48 6.16 14.72 2.73
N SER A 49 5.09 14.97 3.49
CA SER A 49 5.20 15.23 4.93
C SER A 49 5.56 13.97 5.72
N VAL A 50 4.96 12.83 5.36
CA VAL A 50 5.31 11.52 5.94
C VAL A 50 6.76 11.18 5.62
N PHE A 51 7.19 11.33 4.36
CA PHE A 51 8.57 11.03 3.95
C PHE A 51 9.59 11.88 4.69
N ILE A 52 9.40 13.21 4.78
CA ILE A 52 10.35 14.10 5.47
C ILE A 52 10.45 13.73 6.95
N ALA A 53 9.30 13.58 7.63
CA ALA A 53 9.29 13.26 9.06
C ALA A 53 9.90 11.89 9.33
N PHE A 54 9.56 10.89 8.52
CA PHE A 54 10.13 9.56 8.62
C PHE A 54 11.65 9.57 8.35
N SER A 55 12.11 10.25 7.31
CA SER A 55 13.54 10.28 6.93
C SER A 55 14.39 10.93 8.03
N ILE A 56 13.94 12.05 8.58
CA ILE A 56 14.63 12.72 9.69
C ILE A 56 14.69 11.79 10.90
N ALA A 57 13.57 11.16 11.26
CA ALA A 57 13.53 10.26 12.40
C ALA A 57 14.37 8.99 12.19
N ALA A 58 14.35 8.41 10.99
CA ALA A 58 15.15 7.25 10.63
C ALA A 58 16.64 7.56 10.76
N LEU A 59 17.10 8.71 10.26
CA LEU A 59 18.50 9.12 10.36
C LEU A 59 18.97 9.42 11.79
N LEU A 60 18.06 9.83 12.68
CA LEU A 60 18.37 10.15 14.07
C LEU A 60 18.27 8.94 15.02
N ILE A 61 17.41 7.97 14.70
CA ILE A 61 16.99 6.91 15.64
C ILE A 61 17.48 5.53 15.19
N LEU A 62 17.53 5.26 13.88
CA LEU A 62 17.96 3.99 13.34
C LEU A 62 19.47 4.03 13.02
N PRO A 63 20.16 2.87 13.02
CA PRO A 63 21.55 2.82 12.61
C PRO A 63 21.70 3.24 11.15
N VAL A 64 22.53 4.26 10.92
CA VAL A 64 22.81 4.76 9.57
C VAL A 64 23.80 3.82 8.90
N ASN A 65 23.28 3.04 7.96
CA ASN A 65 24.05 2.11 7.13
C ASN A 65 23.69 2.30 5.63
N LEU A 66 24.44 1.63 4.75
CA LEU A 66 24.23 1.72 3.31
C LEU A 66 22.80 1.31 2.92
N THR A 67 22.22 0.31 3.58
CA THR A 67 20.87 -0.17 3.32
C THR A 67 19.82 0.92 3.59
N LEU A 68 19.92 1.64 4.70
CA LEU A 68 19.03 2.75 5.03
C LEU A 68 19.23 3.92 4.06
N LEU A 69 20.47 4.27 3.74
CA LEU A 69 20.78 5.37 2.81
C LEU A 69 20.29 5.06 1.38
N LEU A 70 20.46 3.83 0.92
CA LEU A 70 19.93 3.36 -0.37
C LEU A 70 18.41 3.44 -0.39
N TYR A 71 17.74 2.94 0.67
CA TYR A 71 16.29 3.05 0.81
C TYR A 71 15.81 4.51 0.75
N LEU A 72 16.45 5.42 1.50
CA LEU A 72 16.06 6.83 1.53
C LEU A 72 16.32 7.52 0.19
N GLY A 73 17.42 7.21 -0.49
CA GLY A 73 17.75 7.72 -1.82
C GLY A 73 16.74 7.26 -2.87
N CYS A 74 16.43 5.96 -2.91
CA CYS A 74 15.42 5.41 -3.81
C CYS A 74 14.02 5.96 -3.53
N SER A 75 13.64 6.06 -2.26
CA SER A 75 12.37 6.65 -1.82
C SER A 75 12.27 8.12 -2.24
N LEU A 76 13.35 8.90 -2.12
CA LEU A 76 13.38 10.30 -2.53
C LEU A 76 13.17 10.45 -4.03
N ILE A 77 13.84 9.63 -4.85
CA ILE A 77 13.66 9.65 -6.31
C ILE A 77 12.19 9.37 -6.67
N LEU A 78 11.60 8.33 -6.07
CA LEU A 78 10.20 7.98 -6.30
C LEU A 78 9.23 9.07 -5.83
N LEU A 79 9.49 9.67 -4.67
CA LEU A 79 8.71 10.79 -4.15
C LEU A 79 8.76 11.97 -5.12
N VAL A 80 9.95 12.36 -5.59
CA VAL A 80 10.11 13.46 -6.55
C VAL A 80 9.36 13.16 -7.85
N VAL A 81 9.48 11.94 -8.38
CA VAL A 81 8.77 11.53 -9.60
C VAL A 81 7.26 11.59 -9.40
N GLY A 82 6.73 11.17 -8.24
CA GLY A 82 5.31 11.31 -7.95
C GLY A 82 4.87 12.76 -7.70
N VAL A 83 5.72 13.64 -7.16
CA VAL A 83 5.41 15.09 -7.08
C VAL A 83 5.36 15.72 -8.48
N VAL A 84 6.28 15.32 -9.36
CA VAL A 84 6.27 15.73 -10.77
C VAL A 84 5.01 15.21 -11.46
N ASP A 85 4.59 13.99 -11.18
CA ASP A 85 3.35 13.40 -11.68
C ASP A 85 2.10 14.16 -11.17
N ASP A 86 2.04 14.46 -9.87
CA ASP A 86 0.97 15.25 -9.26
C ASP A 86 0.83 16.65 -9.91
N TYR A 87 1.91 17.20 -10.46
CA TYR A 87 1.93 18.53 -11.08
C TYR A 87 1.71 18.51 -12.60
N PHE A 88 2.30 17.53 -13.31
CA PHE A 88 2.39 17.50 -14.77
C PHE A 88 1.63 16.34 -15.43
N ASP A 89 1.05 15.40 -14.66
CA ASP A 89 0.38 14.19 -15.15
C ASP A 89 1.26 13.42 -16.15
N ILE A 90 2.40 12.90 -15.65
CA ILE A 90 3.41 12.30 -16.52
C ILE A 90 2.97 10.94 -17.04
N SER A 91 3.52 10.53 -18.18
CA SER A 91 3.12 9.25 -18.78
C SER A 91 3.46 8.06 -17.88
N PHE A 92 2.54 7.08 -17.81
CA PHE A 92 2.75 5.85 -17.04
C PHE A 92 4.03 5.09 -17.44
N LYS A 93 4.49 5.23 -18.70
CA LYS A 93 5.72 4.62 -19.20
C LYS A 93 6.94 5.13 -18.45
N ILE A 94 7.02 6.44 -18.20
CA ILE A 94 8.12 7.05 -17.43
C ILE A 94 8.11 6.50 -16.00
N ARG A 95 6.92 6.43 -15.37
CA ARG A 95 6.77 5.87 -14.02
C ARG A 95 7.27 4.43 -13.94
N LEU A 96 6.91 3.59 -14.92
CA LEU A 96 7.38 2.20 -14.99
C LEU A 96 8.90 2.09 -15.16
N VAL A 97 9.50 2.92 -16.01
CA VAL A 97 10.97 2.93 -16.20
C VAL A 97 11.68 3.32 -14.91
N VAL A 98 11.20 4.34 -14.20
CA VAL A 98 11.77 4.74 -12.90
C VAL A 98 11.60 3.61 -11.88
N GLN A 99 10.40 3.04 -11.74
CA GLN A 99 10.15 1.94 -10.81
C GLN A 99 11.05 0.73 -11.10
N ALA A 100 11.26 0.39 -12.38
CA ALA A 100 12.17 -0.67 -12.79
C ALA A 100 13.63 -0.33 -12.43
N GLY A 101 14.08 0.89 -12.69
CA GLY A 101 15.43 1.35 -12.32
C GLY A 101 15.67 1.30 -10.81
N ILE A 102 14.68 1.66 -10.01
CA ILE A 102 14.74 1.56 -8.55
C ILE A 102 14.81 0.10 -8.11
N ALA A 103 14.00 -0.79 -8.68
CA ALA A 103 14.07 -2.22 -8.39
C ALA A 103 15.46 -2.80 -8.75
N LEU A 104 16.02 -2.43 -9.90
CA LEU A 104 17.37 -2.83 -10.30
C LEU A 104 18.43 -2.32 -9.31
N ALA A 105 18.35 -1.06 -8.86
CA ALA A 105 19.25 -0.53 -7.86
C ALA A 105 19.17 -1.30 -6.53
N MET A 106 17.98 -1.70 -6.10
CA MET A 106 17.79 -2.53 -4.90
C MET A 106 18.38 -3.93 -5.05
N ILE A 107 18.30 -4.53 -6.25
CA ILE A 107 18.93 -5.81 -6.54
C ILE A 107 20.46 -5.67 -6.50
N THR A 108 21.02 -4.70 -7.24
CA THR A 108 22.46 -4.60 -7.44
C THR A 108 23.22 -4.07 -6.23
N PHE A 109 22.66 -3.07 -5.53
CA PHE A 109 23.33 -2.42 -4.39
C PHE A 109 22.79 -2.90 -3.04
N GLY A 110 21.53 -3.30 -2.99
CA GLY A 110 20.90 -3.82 -1.77
C GLY A 110 21.03 -5.33 -1.60
N GLY A 111 21.41 -6.07 -2.67
CA GLY A 111 21.42 -7.53 -2.65
C GLY A 111 20.02 -8.13 -2.45
N LEU A 112 18.97 -7.39 -2.78
CA LEU A 112 17.58 -7.79 -2.54
C LEU A 112 16.96 -8.31 -3.84
N SER A 113 16.88 -9.63 -3.96
CA SER A 113 16.21 -10.32 -5.06
C SER A 113 15.30 -11.42 -4.52
N LEU A 114 14.14 -11.60 -5.16
CA LEU A 114 13.22 -12.71 -4.96
C LEU A 114 13.77 -13.96 -5.65
N ASP A 115 14.78 -14.57 -5.04
CA ASP A 115 15.44 -15.77 -5.56
C ASP A 115 14.83 -17.06 -5.00
N ASN A 116 14.18 -16.99 -3.83
CA ASN A 116 13.51 -18.13 -3.21
C ASN A 116 12.03 -17.81 -2.95
N LEU A 117 11.15 -18.53 -3.64
CA LEU A 117 9.70 -18.42 -3.47
C LEU A 117 9.15 -19.34 -2.37
N GLY A 118 10.00 -20.13 -1.73
CA GLY A 118 9.62 -21.06 -0.67
C GLY A 118 9.05 -22.38 -1.17
N TYR A 119 8.36 -23.10 -0.29
CA TYR A 119 7.83 -24.46 -0.52
C TYR A 119 6.42 -24.42 -1.11
N LEU A 120 6.24 -23.72 -2.25
CA LEU A 120 4.93 -23.51 -2.86
C LEU A 120 4.35 -24.78 -3.53
N MET A 121 5.21 -25.63 -4.09
CA MET A 121 4.82 -26.75 -4.96
C MET A 121 5.19 -28.13 -4.41
N GLY A 122 5.45 -28.26 -3.11
CA GLY A 122 5.75 -29.56 -2.49
C GLY A 122 6.84 -29.45 -1.42
N SER A 123 7.71 -30.45 -1.39
CA SER A 123 8.76 -30.60 -0.37
C SER A 123 10.08 -29.87 -0.69
N GLU A 124 10.23 -29.29 -1.88
CA GLU A 124 11.43 -28.56 -2.29
C GLU A 124 11.18 -27.05 -2.37
N THR A 125 12.21 -26.27 -2.06
CA THR A 125 12.15 -24.81 -2.23
C THR A 125 12.18 -24.48 -3.72
N LEU A 126 11.27 -23.61 -4.17
CA LEU A 126 11.30 -23.08 -5.53
C LEU A 126 12.37 -21.99 -5.63
N GLN A 127 13.59 -22.41 -5.96
CA GLN A 127 14.72 -21.51 -6.24
C GLN A 127 14.71 -21.05 -7.69
N LEU A 128 14.95 -19.76 -7.89
CA LEU A 128 14.99 -19.12 -9.19
C LEU A 128 16.43 -18.84 -9.59
N SER A 129 16.71 -18.88 -10.89
CA SER A 129 18.01 -18.40 -11.39
C SER A 129 18.12 -16.88 -11.15
N PRO A 130 19.32 -16.31 -10.95
CA PRO A 130 19.47 -14.88 -10.67
C PRO A 130 18.80 -13.97 -11.70
N VAL A 131 18.77 -14.38 -12.96
CA VAL A 131 18.09 -13.64 -14.03
C VAL A 131 16.57 -13.66 -13.85
N ILE A 132 16.00 -14.83 -13.58
CA ILE A 132 14.55 -14.97 -13.38
C ILE A 132 14.11 -14.30 -12.07
N GLY A 133 14.86 -14.49 -10.99
CA GLY A 133 14.66 -13.83 -9.70
C GLY A 133 14.70 -12.31 -9.84
N GLY A 134 15.68 -11.77 -10.57
CA GLY A 134 15.75 -10.34 -10.88
C GLY A 134 14.53 -9.82 -11.66
N ILE A 135 14.07 -10.53 -12.69
CA ILE A 135 12.86 -10.16 -13.45
C ILE A 135 11.63 -10.17 -12.55
N ILE A 136 11.45 -11.23 -11.75
CA ILE A 136 10.32 -11.36 -10.82
C ILE A 136 10.36 -10.25 -9.77
N THR A 137 11.54 -9.90 -9.28
CA THR A 137 11.73 -8.78 -8.34
C THR A 137 11.29 -7.46 -8.96
N VAL A 138 11.72 -7.14 -10.18
CA VAL A 138 11.28 -5.92 -10.88
C VAL A 138 9.76 -5.88 -11.03
N VAL A 139 9.15 -7.00 -11.43
CA VAL A 139 7.69 -7.12 -11.57
C VAL A 139 6.99 -6.97 -10.22
N ALA A 140 7.53 -7.56 -9.15
CA ALA A 140 6.98 -7.46 -7.80
C ALA A 140 7.04 -6.02 -7.28
N PHE A 141 8.15 -5.31 -7.47
CA PHE A 141 8.29 -3.90 -7.12
C PHE A 141 7.26 -3.04 -7.86
N ILE A 142 7.20 -3.16 -9.19
CA ILE A 142 6.22 -2.42 -10.00
C ILE A 142 4.79 -2.78 -9.56
N GLY A 143 4.48 -4.05 -9.38
CA GLY A 143 3.16 -4.55 -9.01
C GLY A 143 2.70 -4.00 -7.66
N ALA A 144 3.53 -4.12 -6.63
CA ALA A 144 3.21 -3.64 -5.29
C ALA A 144 3.11 -2.10 -5.21
N ILE A 145 4.02 -1.38 -5.87
CA ILE A 145 3.95 0.08 -5.95
C ILE A 145 2.62 0.52 -6.59
N ASN A 146 2.25 -0.09 -7.72
CA ASN A 146 1.00 0.25 -8.39
C ASN A 146 -0.23 -0.23 -7.61
N ALA A 147 -0.16 -1.34 -6.87
CA ALA A 147 -1.25 -1.82 -6.03
C ALA A 147 -1.63 -0.78 -4.96
N PHE A 148 -0.65 -0.22 -4.25
CA PHE A 148 -0.91 0.83 -3.26
C PHE A 148 -1.29 2.17 -3.90
N ASN A 149 -0.71 2.53 -5.05
CA ASN A 149 -1.14 3.72 -5.81
C ASN A 149 -2.62 3.64 -6.22
N MET A 150 -3.10 2.46 -6.64
CA MET A 150 -4.47 2.23 -7.09
C MET A 150 -5.53 2.18 -5.98
N VAL A 151 -5.11 2.01 -4.72
CA VAL A 151 -6.02 1.91 -3.57
C VAL A 151 -6.56 3.28 -3.11
N ASP A 152 -5.87 4.38 -3.42
CA ASP A 152 -6.19 5.73 -2.93
C ASP A 152 -7.41 6.36 -3.62
N GLY A 153 -8.60 5.84 -3.34
CA GLY A 153 -9.86 6.28 -3.95
C GLY A 153 -10.88 6.94 -3.00
N ILE A 154 -10.73 6.76 -1.69
CA ILE A 154 -11.55 7.43 -0.66
C ILE A 154 -10.68 7.91 0.49
N ASP A 155 -11.15 8.95 1.18
CA ASP A 155 -10.48 9.51 2.36
C ASP A 155 -10.14 8.41 3.39
N GLY A 156 -8.86 8.34 3.73
CA GLY A 156 -8.28 7.48 4.76
C GLY A 156 -7.87 6.09 4.28
N LEU A 157 -8.26 5.67 3.07
CA LEU A 157 -8.11 4.27 2.66
C LEU A 157 -6.66 3.85 2.46
N LEU A 158 -5.87 4.62 1.71
CA LEU A 158 -4.45 4.32 1.53
C LEU A 158 -3.71 4.31 2.87
N GLY A 159 -3.90 5.36 3.69
CA GLY A 159 -3.24 5.45 4.99
C GLY A 159 -3.66 4.35 5.96
N GLY A 160 -4.94 3.96 5.94
CA GLY A 160 -5.47 2.86 6.74
C GLY A 160 -4.89 1.50 6.34
N LEU A 161 -4.94 1.16 5.06
CA LEU A 161 -4.39 -0.11 4.56
C LEU A 161 -2.86 -0.20 4.69
N ALA A 162 -2.16 0.91 4.46
CA ALA A 162 -0.72 1.00 4.72
C ALA A 162 -0.40 0.81 6.21
N SER A 163 -1.19 1.42 7.10
CA SER A 163 -1.00 1.25 8.55
C SER A 163 -1.20 -0.20 8.98
N VAL A 164 -2.25 -0.87 8.49
CA VAL A 164 -2.46 -2.31 8.74
C VAL A 164 -1.25 -3.12 8.25
N THR A 165 -0.78 -2.86 7.03
CA THR A 165 0.35 -3.56 6.43
C THR A 165 1.64 -3.38 7.23
N PHE A 166 2.02 -2.14 7.58
CA PHE A 166 3.23 -1.86 8.35
C PHE A 166 3.12 -2.34 9.80
N SER A 167 1.96 -2.23 10.45
CA SER A 167 1.77 -2.78 11.79
C SER A 167 1.90 -4.30 11.79
N ALA A 168 1.35 -4.98 10.77
CA ALA A 168 1.45 -6.42 10.63
C ALA A 168 2.91 -6.87 10.37
N MET A 169 3.63 -6.23 9.44
CA MET A 169 5.05 -6.49 9.22
C MET A 169 5.88 -6.17 10.47
N GLY A 170 5.61 -5.04 11.13
CA GLY A 170 6.31 -4.63 12.35
C GLY A 170 6.14 -5.64 13.48
N TYR A 171 4.94 -6.20 13.65
CA TYR A 171 4.68 -7.28 14.60
C TYR A 171 5.48 -8.54 14.26
N VAL A 172 5.46 -8.97 12.99
CA VAL A 172 6.20 -10.16 12.55
C VAL A 172 7.72 -9.98 12.68
N PHE A 173 8.24 -8.79 12.36
CA PHE A 173 9.64 -8.47 12.61
C PHE A 173 9.99 -8.54 14.10
N TYR A 174 9.14 -7.99 14.96
CA TYR A 174 9.35 -7.98 16.41
C TYR A 174 9.41 -9.39 17.00
N ILE A 175 8.43 -10.25 16.70
CA ILE A 175 8.39 -11.62 17.26
C ILE A 175 9.54 -12.50 16.75
N ASN A 176 10.15 -12.15 15.61
CA ASN A 176 11.33 -12.83 15.06
C ASN A 176 12.65 -12.14 15.44
N GLY A 177 12.64 -11.23 16.42
CA GLY A 177 13.85 -10.59 16.96
C GLY A 177 14.41 -9.42 16.13
N ASN A 178 13.76 -9.06 15.02
CA ASN A 178 14.17 -7.97 14.13
C ASN A 178 13.65 -6.61 14.65
N ASN A 179 14.13 -6.18 15.81
CA ASN A 179 13.67 -4.96 16.49
C ASN A 179 13.87 -3.69 15.67
N GLU A 180 14.93 -3.61 14.86
CA GLU A 180 15.19 -2.45 14.00
C GLU A 180 14.11 -2.25 12.93
N LEU A 181 13.72 -3.32 12.23
CA LEU A 181 12.66 -3.26 11.22
C LEU A 181 11.27 -3.12 11.85
N ALA A 182 11.06 -3.68 13.04
CA ALA A 182 9.85 -3.43 13.82
C ALA A 182 9.72 -1.94 14.19
N LEU A 183 10.80 -1.34 14.67
CA LEU A 183 10.85 0.09 14.98
C LEU A 183 10.66 0.93 13.71
N PHE A 184 11.32 0.58 12.60
CA PHE A 184 11.11 1.23 11.29
C PHE A 184 9.62 1.27 10.92
N CYS A 185 8.92 0.13 10.99
CA CYS A 185 7.49 0.06 10.72
C CYS A 185 6.68 0.94 11.67
N GLY A 186 6.98 0.89 12.97
CA GLY A 186 6.29 1.70 13.98
C GLY A 186 6.47 3.21 13.79
N LEU A 187 7.68 3.66 13.47
CA LEU A 187 7.96 5.06 13.16
C LEU A 187 7.19 5.50 11.91
N LEU A 188 7.11 4.66 10.88
CA LEU A 188 6.37 4.98 9.66
C LEU A 188 4.85 5.07 9.90
N VAL A 189 4.27 4.11 10.64
CA VAL A 189 2.84 4.16 11.04
C VAL A 189 2.58 5.46 11.82
N THR A 190 3.45 5.79 12.76
CA THR A 190 3.31 7.00 13.59
C THR A 190 3.43 8.28 12.74
N ALA A 191 4.33 8.31 11.76
CA ALA A 191 4.46 9.42 10.82
C ALA A 191 3.22 9.59 9.94
N MET A 192 2.47 8.51 9.64
CA MET A 192 1.23 8.59 8.86
C MET A 192 0.01 9.08 9.66
N VAL A 193 0.00 8.95 11.00
CA VAL A 193 -1.19 9.31 11.80
C VAL A 193 -1.65 10.76 11.58
N PRO A 194 -0.78 11.79 11.63
CA PRO A 194 -1.17 13.17 11.32
C PRO A 194 -1.82 13.34 9.94
N TYR A 195 -1.28 12.66 8.93
CA TYR A 195 -1.85 12.66 7.58
C TYR A 195 -3.24 12.04 7.58
N ILE A 196 -3.41 10.85 8.16
CA ILE A 196 -4.70 10.14 8.21
C ILE A 196 -5.75 11.00 8.91
N MET A 197 -5.39 11.64 10.04
CA MET A 197 -6.27 12.54 10.77
C MET A 197 -6.77 13.68 9.89
N LEU A 198 -5.85 14.46 9.28
CA LEU A 198 -6.24 15.60 8.44
C LEU A 198 -6.96 15.16 7.16
N ASN A 199 -6.61 14.02 6.59
CA ASN A 199 -7.27 13.45 5.42
C ASN A 199 -8.73 13.07 5.70
N LEU A 200 -9.01 12.53 6.89
CA LEU A 200 -10.38 12.29 7.39
C LEU A 200 -11.11 13.55 7.87
N GLY A 201 -10.42 14.70 7.89
CA GLY A 201 -10.93 15.99 8.36
C GLY A 201 -10.96 16.15 9.88
N LEU A 202 -10.13 15.40 10.61
CA LEU A 202 -10.01 15.45 12.06
C LEU A 202 -8.69 16.12 12.49
N PRO A 203 -8.63 16.87 13.60
CA PRO A 203 -9.75 17.37 14.40
C PRO A 203 -10.32 18.70 13.87
N PHE A 204 -9.62 19.38 12.97
CA PHE A 204 -9.92 20.77 12.57
C PHE A 204 -10.94 20.93 11.43
N GLY A 205 -11.62 19.86 11.03
CA GLY A 205 -12.60 19.85 9.97
C GLY A 205 -12.02 19.85 8.55
N ARG A 206 -12.90 19.85 7.55
CA ARG A 206 -12.55 19.75 6.11
C ARG A 206 -11.66 20.88 5.60
N ARG A 207 -11.62 22.02 6.29
CA ARG A 207 -10.77 23.17 5.92
C ARG A 207 -9.28 22.79 5.88
N PHE A 208 -8.84 21.89 6.77
CA PHE A 208 -7.45 21.47 6.88
C PHE A 208 -7.14 20.18 6.15
N LYS A 209 -8.09 19.70 5.34
CA LYS A 209 -7.94 18.48 4.57
C LYS A 209 -6.74 18.55 3.62
N VAL A 210 -6.06 17.42 3.52
CA VAL A 210 -4.90 17.17 2.67
C VAL A 210 -5.07 15.79 2.03
N PHE A 211 -4.49 15.59 0.86
CA PHE A 211 -4.44 14.31 0.18
C PHE A 211 -3.01 13.77 0.16
N MET A 212 -2.89 12.45 -0.03
CA MET A 212 -1.60 11.79 -0.09
C MET A 212 -0.77 12.29 -1.28
N GLY A 213 -1.40 12.43 -2.45
CA GLY A 213 -0.75 12.62 -3.74
C GLY A 213 -0.16 11.31 -4.28
N ASP A 214 0.08 11.26 -5.58
CA ASP A 214 0.79 10.15 -6.23
C ASP A 214 2.21 10.00 -5.67
N ALA A 215 2.85 11.10 -5.29
CA ALA A 215 4.12 11.10 -4.54
C ALA A 215 4.09 10.17 -3.33
N GLY A 216 3.06 10.30 -2.49
CA GLY A 216 2.98 9.53 -1.27
C GLY A 216 2.56 8.09 -1.47
N SER A 217 1.64 7.83 -2.40
CA SER A 217 1.17 6.46 -2.65
C SER A 217 2.25 5.59 -3.30
N VAL A 218 3.05 6.15 -4.20
CA VAL A 218 4.24 5.50 -4.78
C VAL A 218 5.30 5.24 -3.72
N PHE A 219 5.60 6.23 -2.87
CA PHE A 219 6.51 6.06 -1.74
C PHE A 219 6.08 4.91 -0.80
N ILE A 220 4.82 4.91 -0.37
CA ILE A 220 4.29 3.87 0.52
C ILE A 220 4.35 2.49 -0.14
N GLY A 221 3.93 2.39 -1.41
CA GLY A 221 3.99 1.13 -2.14
C GLY A 221 5.42 0.59 -2.28
N PHE A 222 6.40 1.47 -2.49
CA PHE A 222 7.82 1.12 -2.51
C PHE A 222 8.29 0.62 -1.14
N THR A 223 7.95 1.34 -0.06
CA THR A 223 8.33 0.92 1.29
C THR A 223 7.74 -0.43 1.66
N VAL A 224 6.50 -0.70 1.25
CA VAL A 224 5.86 -2.01 1.45
C VAL A 224 6.65 -3.11 0.76
N VAL A 225 6.90 -3.02 -0.55
CA VAL A 225 7.61 -4.09 -1.26
C VAL A 225 9.05 -4.24 -0.80
N TRP A 226 9.72 -3.14 -0.46
CA TRP A 226 11.06 -3.17 0.10
C TRP A 226 11.11 -3.95 1.42
N LEU A 227 10.16 -3.70 2.34
CA LEU A 227 10.05 -4.44 3.60
C LEU A 227 9.68 -5.91 3.39
N LEU A 228 8.79 -6.21 2.43
CA LEU A 228 8.43 -7.60 2.10
C LEU A 228 9.63 -8.38 1.57
N VAL A 229 10.41 -7.80 0.65
CA VAL A 229 11.60 -8.46 0.10
C VAL A 229 12.68 -8.61 1.19
N ARG A 230 12.92 -7.60 2.02
CA ARG A 230 13.84 -7.75 3.16
C ARG A 230 13.38 -8.80 4.16
N GLY A 231 12.10 -8.82 4.51
CA GLY A 231 11.57 -9.78 5.47
C GLY A 231 11.57 -11.22 4.99
N THR A 232 11.64 -11.46 3.68
CA THR A 232 11.56 -12.81 3.09
C THR A 232 12.86 -13.31 2.49
N GLN A 233 13.76 -12.43 2.02
CA GLN A 233 14.95 -12.80 1.23
C GLN A 233 16.27 -12.44 1.90
N ASP A 234 16.31 -11.45 2.80
CA ASP A 234 17.58 -11.03 3.42
C ASP A 234 18.03 -12.07 4.45
N THR A 235 19.12 -12.78 4.16
CA THR A 235 19.62 -13.92 4.95
C THR A 235 19.91 -13.59 6.41
N ASN A 236 20.19 -12.32 6.73
CA ASN A 236 20.46 -11.88 8.10
C ASN A 236 19.18 -11.59 8.90
N ILE A 237 18.03 -11.53 8.23
CA ILE A 237 16.76 -11.05 8.79
C ILE A 237 15.65 -12.08 8.69
N VAL A 238 15.58 -12.85 7.58
CA VAL A 238 14.45 -13.72 7.14
C VAL A 238 13.43 -13.93 8.26
N ALA A 239 12.44 -13.04 8.29
CA ALA A 239 11.49 -12.91 9.38
C ALA A 239 10.20 -13.70 9.12
N PHE A 240 9.84 -13.92 7.86
CA PHE A 240 8.63 -14.65 7.48
C PHE A 240 8.74 -15.25 6.10
N LYS A 241 7.88 -16.23 5.83
CA LYS A 241 7.83 -16.93 4.55
C LYS A 241 7.36 -16.01 3.41
N PRO A 242 7.82 -16.20 2.16
CA PRO A 242 7.33 -15.45 1.00
C PRO A 242 5.80 -15.48 0.84
N VAL A 243 5.15 -16.61 1.16
CA VAL A 243 3.69 -16.71 1.09
C VAL A 243 2.99 -15.83 2.14
N THR A 244 3.58 -15.63 3.32
CA THR A 244 3.05 -14.76 4.37
C THR A 244 2.97 -13.32 3.89
N ALA A 245 3.94 -12.87 3.07
CA ALA A 245 3.92 -11.56 2.42
C ALA A 245 2.61 -11.29 1.67
N LEU A 246 2.08 -12.28 0.94
CA LEU A 246 0.83 -12.16 0.19
C LEU A 246 -0.36 -11.86 1.10
N TRP A 247 -0.40 -12.46 2.29
CA TRP A 247 -1.46 -12.24 3.28
C TRP A 247 -1.40 -10.84 3.90
N LEU A 248 -0.18 -10.32 4.14
CA LEU A 248 0.02 -9.00 4.74
C LEU A 248 -0.48 -7.85 3.83
N ILE A 249 -0.43 -8.04 2.51
CA ILE A 249 -0.90 -7.06 1.51
C ILE A 249 -2.10 -7.54 0.68
N ALA A 250 -2.84 -8.53 1.19
CA ALA A 250 -3.83 -9.26 0.41
C ALA A 250 -4.84 -8.34 -0.29
N ILE A 251 -5.41 -7.38 0.43
CA ILE A 251 -6.47 -6.51 -0.12
C ILE A 251 -5.97 -5.62 -1.27
N PRO A 252 -4.91 -4.78 -1.12
CA PRO A 252 -4.33 -4.04 -2.23
C PRO A 252 -3.95 -4.93 -3.43
N LEU A 253 -3.32 -6.08 -3.15
CA LEU A 253 -2.85 -6.99 -4.19
C LEU A 253 -4.01 -7.62 -4.98
N MET A 254 -5.02 -8.16 -4.29
CA MET A 254 -6.17 -8.80 -4.90
C MET A 254 -7.06 -7.81 -5.67
N ASP A 255 -7.27 -6.59 -5.15
CA ASP A 255 -8.07 -5.56 -5.84
C ASP A 255 -7.39 -5.14 -7.15
N MET A 256 -6.08 -4.84 -7.09
CA MET A 256 -5.30 -4.48 -8.26
C MET A 256 -5.29 -5.62 -9.30
N ALA A 257 -5.00 -6.85 -8.88
CA ALA A 257 -4.96 -8.01 -9.78
C ALA A 257 -6.32 -8.26 -10.44
N THR A 258 -7.42 -8.18 -9.67
CA THR A 258 -8.79 -8.33 -10.18
C THR A 258 -9.08 -7.33 -11.30
N ILE A 259 -8.71 -6.06 -11.09
CA ILE A 259 -8.96 -5.00 -12.06
C ILE A 259 -8.09 -5.17 -13.31
N MET A 260 -6.81 -5.51 -13.15
CA MET A 260 -5.94 -5.78 -14.29
C MET A 260 -6.46 -6.96 -15.14
N ILE A 261 -6.87 -8.06 -14.50
CA ILE A 261 -7.46 -9.22 -15.19
C ILE A 261 -8.73 -8.82 -15.96
N ARG A 262 -9.60 -8.01 -15.37
CA ARG A 262 -10.81 -7.50 -16.05
C ARG A 262 -10.48 -6.66 -17.27
N ARG A 263 -9.50 -5.77 -17.16
CA ARG A 263 -9.07 -4.90 -18.27
C ARG A 263 -8.54 -5.72 -19.43
N VAL A 264 -7.67 -6.68 -19.14
CA VAL A 264 -7.10 -7.58 -20.15
C VAL A 264 -8.20 -8.40 -20.83
N ARG A 265 -9.17 -8.95 -20.07
CA ARG A 265 -10.34 -9.66 -20.64
C ARG A 265 -11.22 -8.79 -21.54
N LYS A 266 -11.24 -7.47 -21.33
CA LYS A 266 -11.95 -6.49 -22.17
C LYS A 266 -11.09 -5.95 -23.33
N GLY A 267 -9.88 -6.48 -23.56
CA GLY A 267 -8.94 -5.98 -24.57
C GLY A 267 -8.36 -4.59 -24.27
N GLN A 268 -8.42 -4.15 -23.01
CA GLN A 268 -7.91 -2.85 -22.57
C GLN A 268 -6.54 -2.99 -21.90
N SER A 269 -5.75 -1.91 -21.95
CA SER A 269 -4.47 -1.85 -21.22
C SER A 269 -4.69 -2.04 -19.71
N PRO A 270 -3.88 -2.89 -19.04
CA PRO A 270 -3.96 -3.08 -17.59
C PRO A 270 -3.61 -1.81 -16.80
N PHE A 271 -2.98 -0.81 -17.41
CA PHE A 271 -2.59 0.46 -16.77
C PHE A 271 -3.57 1.62 -17.01
N LYS A 272 -4.68 1.38 -17.71
CA LYS A 272 -5.70 2.41 -17.96
C LYS A 272 -6.49 2.72 -16.68
N PRO A 273 -6.78 3.98 -16.30
CA PRO A 273 -7.59 4.29 -15.12
C PRO A 273 -8.99 3.65 -15.16
N ASP A 274 -9.50 3.14 -14.03
CA ASP A 274 -10.83 2.51 -13.93
C ASP A 274 -11.52 2.86 -12.60
N ARG A 275 -12.84 2.63 -12.51
CA ARG A 275 -13.71 3.00 -11.38
C ARG A 275 -14.39 1.80 -10.74
N GLU A 276 -13.80 0.61 -10.86
CA GLU A 276 -14.36 -0.66 -10.37
C GLU A 276 -13.60 -1.26 -9.18
N HIS A 277 -12.90 -0.42 -8.41
CA HIS A 277 -12.25 -0.81 -7.16
C HIS A 277 -13.26 -1.24 -6.09
N LEU A 278 -12.79 -2.07 -5.15
CA LEU A 278 -13.57 -2.53 -3.99
C LEU A 278 -14.34 -1.40 -3.29
N HIS A 279 -13.71 -0.24 -3.09
CA HIS A 279 -14.34 0.88 -2.40
C HIS A 279 -15.52 1.47 -3.18
N HIS A 280 -15.45 1.53 -4.51
CA HIS A 280 -16.56 1.95 -5.35
C HIS A 280 -17.73 0.96 -5.28
N ILE A 281 -17.42 -0.34 -5.17
CA ILE A 281 -18.43 -1.38 -5.01
C ILE A 281 -19.14 -1.22 -3.66
N CYS A 282 -18.41 -1.04 -2.56
CA CYS A 282 -18.98 -0.76 -1.25
C CYS A 282 -19.89 0.48 -1.27
N GLN A 283 -19.44 1.59 -1.86
CA GLN A 283 -20.23 2.82 -1.95
C GLN A 283 -21.49 2.64 -2.80
N ARG A 284 -21.43 1.89 -3.91
CA ARG A 284 -22.60 1.58 -4.74
C ARG A 284 -23.60 0.65 -4.04
N MET A 285 -23.16 -0.14 -3.06
CA MET A 285 -24.05 -0.91 -2.18
C MET A 285 -24.72 -0.06 -1.10
N GLY A 286 -24.41 1.23 -1.02
CA GLY A 286 -25.01 2.18 -0.07
C GLY A 286 -24.17 2.46 1.19
N LEU A 287 -22.95 1.92 1.27
CA LEU A 287 -22.07 2.21 2.41
C LEU A 287 -21.52 3.64 2.30
N SER A 288 -21.50 4.37 3.42
CA SER A 288 -20.80 5.65 3.50
C SER A 288 -19.28 5.47 3.29
N SER A 289 -18.55 6.53 2.90
CA SER A 289 -17.09 6.44 2.72
C SER A 289 -16.37 6.00 4.00
N ARG A 290 -16.81 6.45 5.18
CA ARG A 290 -16.22 6.05 6.46
C ARG A 290 -16.50 4.58 6.80
N LEU A 291 -17.72 4.11 6.52
CA LEU A 291 -18.06 2.71 6.73
C LEU A 291 -17.32 1.80 5.74
N THR A 292 -17.18 2.24 4.48
CA THR A 292 -16.38 1.56 3.47
C THR A 292 -14.92 1.42 3.91
N LEU A 293 -14.32 2.52 4.39
CA LEU A 293 -12.98 2.51 4.97
C LEU A 293 -12.85 1.47 6.09
N PHE A 294 -13.78 1.51 7.06
CA PHE A 294 -13.76 0.59 8.19
C PHE A 294 -13.85 -0.88 7.74
N VAL A 295 -14.78 -1.21 6.85
CA VAL A 295 -14.96 -2.57 6.33
C VAL A 295 -13.71 -3.06 5.59
N ILE A 296 -13.13 -2.23 4.72
CA ILE A 296 -11.95 -2.63 3.95
C ILE A 296 -10.72 -2.81 4.87
N CYS A 297 -10.52 -1.91 5.84
CA CYS A 297 -9.46 -2.08 6.84
C CYS A 297 -9.68 -3.32 7.70
N LEU A 298 -10.92 -3.62 8.11
CA LEU A 298 -11.24 -4.82 8.87
C LEU A 298 -10.93 -6.09 8.07
N LEU A 299 -11.28 -6.13 6.78
CA LEU A 299 -10.92 -7.25 5.89
C LEU A 299 -9.39 -7.41 5.81
N ALA A 300 -8.65 -6.31 5.64
CA ALA A 300 -7.19 -6.36 5.59
C ALA A 300 -6.58 -6.85 6.91
N ILE A 301 -7.11 -6.41 8.06
CA ILE A 301 -6.68 -6.87 9.39
C ILE A 301 -6.91 -8.38 9.51
N ASN A 302 -8.06 -8.90 9.07
CA ASN A 302 -8.34 -10.33 9.11
C ASN A 302 -7.38 -11.12 8.20
N CYS A 303 -7.13 -10.67 6.97
CA CYS A 303 -6.15 -11.30 6.09
C CYS A 303 -4.75 -11.33 6.72
N ALA A 304 -4.28 -10.20 7.25
CA ALA A 304 -2.98 -10.11 7.90
C ALA A 304 -2.91 -11.00 9.16
N ALA A 305 -3.95 -11.02 9.99
CA ALA A 305 -4.03 -11.85 11.18
C ALA A 305 -3.99 -13.35 10.83
N ILE A 306 -4.70 -13.79 9.78
CA ILE A 306 -4.64 -15.17 9.30
C ILE A 306 -3.23 -15.53 8.83
N GLY A 307 -2.57 -14.64 8.07
CA GLY A 307 -1.19 -14.83 7.62
C GLY A 307 -0.21 -14.97 8.78
N ILE A 308 -0.29 -14.06 9.76
CA ILE A 308 0.55 -14.07 10.97
C ILE A 308 0.28 -15.31 11.82
N TRP A 309 -0.98 -15.67 12.02
CA TRP A 309 -1.34 -16.89 12.75
C TRP A 309 -0.79 -18.14 12.05
N ALA A 310 -0.93 -18.24 10.73
CA ALA A 310 -0.42 -19.39 9.97
C ALA A 310 1.13 -19.46 10.00
N GLU A 311 1.81 -18.32 9.96
CA GLU A 311 3.27 -18.22 10.15
C GLU A 311 3.68 -18.74 11.53
N THR A 312 3.07 -18.21 12.59
CA THR A 312 3.39 -18.57 13.99
C THR A 312 3.01 -20.00 14.35
N ALA A 313 1.90 -20.51 13.80
CA ALA A 313 1.47 -21.90 13.91
C ALA A 313 2.28 -22.85 13.02
N ARG A 314 3.25 -22.34 12.24
CA ARG A 314 4.13 -23.09 11.33
C ARG A 314 3.35 -23.92 10.30
N ILE A 315 2.24 -23.39 9.79
CA ILE A 315 1.48 -24.00 8.71
C ILE A 315 2.37 -24.11 7.45
N ASN A 316 2.18 -25.21 6.71
CA ASN A 316 2.90 -25.45 5.45
C ASN A 316 2.63 -24.34 4.43
N GLU A 317 3.68 -23.93 3.72
CA GLU A 317 3.61 -22.82 2.75
C GLU A 317 2.66 -23.12 1.59
N SER A 318 2.64 -24.35 1.10
CA SER A 318 1.70 -24.81 0.08
C SER A 318 0.25 -24.68 0.53
N THR A 319 -0.08 -25.03 1.79
CA THR A 319 -1.42 -24.85 2.35
C THR A 319 -1.79 -23.37 2.44
N MET A 320 -0.88 -22.52 2.92
CA MET A 320 -1.09 -21.07 2.98
C MET A 320 -1.30 -20.48 1.58
N PHE A 321 -0.56 -20.96 0.59
CA PHE A 321 -0.62 -20.48 -0.78
C PHE A 321 -1.94 -20.90 -1.45
N ILE A 322 -2.33 -22.17 -1.32
CA ILE A 322 -3.61 -22.67 -1.83
C ILE A 322 -4.78 -21.93 -1.17
N ALA A 323 -4.74 -21.72 0.15
CA ALA A 323 -5.77 -20.97 0.86
C ALA A 323 -5.86 -19.51 0.35
N PHE A 324 -4.72 -18.86 0.09
CA PHE A 324 -4.68 -17.53 -0.50
C PHE A 324 -5.29 -17.52 -1.91
N LEU A 325 -4.96 -18.50 -2.75
CA LEU A 325 -5.52 -18.62 -4.10
C LEU A 325 -7.03 -18.84 -4.08
N VAL A 326 -7.53 -19.71 -3.19
CA VAL A 326 -8.98 -19.92 -3.00
C VAL A 326 -9.65 -18.63 -2.57
N MET A 327 -9.10 -17.92 -1.58
CA MET A 327 -9.60 -16.61 -1.16
C MET A 327 -9.61 -15.60 -2.32
N PHE A 328 -8.55 -15.55 -3.12
CA PHE A 328 -8.47 -14.66 -4.26
C PHE A 328 -9.50 -15.00 -5.34
N VAL A 329 -9.72 -16.28 -5.65
CA VAL A 329 -10.77 -16.72 -6.58
C VAL A 329 -12.16 -16.36 -6.05
N CYS A 330 -12.42 -16.59 -4.75
CA CYS A 330 -13.67 -16.17 -4.10
C CYS A 330 -13.86 -14.65 -4.21
N TYR A 331 -12.85 -13.86 -3.85
CA TYR A 331 -12.85 -12.41 -3.97
C TYR A 331 -13.13 -11.96 -5.41
N PHE A 332 -12.37 -12.47 -6.38
CA PHE A 332 -12.52 -12.16 -7.80
C PHE A 332 -13.93 -12.48 -8.30
N THR A 333 -14.48 -13.62 -7.90
CA THR A 333 -15.84 -14.06 -8.26
C THR A 333 -16.89 -13.15 -7.64
N VAL A 334 -16.81 -12.86 -6.34
CA VAL A 334 -17.72 -11.95 -5.64
C VAL A 334 -17.73 -10.58 -6.32
N ILE A 335 -16.56 -10.03 -6.62
CA ILE A 335 -16.43 -8.71 -7.25
C ILE A 335 -17.04 -8.75 -8.67
N ASN A 336 -16.87 -9.84 -9.43
CA ASN A 336 -17.43 -9.98 -10.79
C ASN A 336 -18.95 -10.15 -10.82
N TYR A 337 -19.51 -10.83 -9.83
CA TYR A 337 -20.94 -11.12 -9.75
C TYR A 337 -21.67 -10.25 -8.72
N ILE A 338 -21.01 -9.21 -8.20
CA ILE A 338 -21.53 -8.41 -7.09
C ILE A 338 -22.96 -7.92 -7.34
N TRP A 339 -23.29 -7.52 -8.57
CA TRP A 339 -24.63 -7.05 -8.91
C TRP A 339 -25.69 -8.14 -8.83
N ARG A 340 -25.38 -9.36 -9.27
CA ARG A 340 -26.30 -10.51 -9.15
C ARG A 340 -26.47 -10.89 -7.68
N ILE A 341 -25.37 -10.91 -6.92
CA ILE A 341 -25.38 -11.23 -5.50
C ILE A 341 -26.23 -10.21 -4.73
N THR A 342 -25.97 -8.92 -4.92
CA THR A 342 -26.71 -7.84 -4.25
C THR A 342 -28.20 -7.87 -4.64
N ALA A 343 -28.54 -8.16 -5.89
CA ALA A 343 -29.95 -8.30 -6.30
C ALA A 343 -30.65 -9.47 -5.59
N VAL A 344 -29.97 -10.61 -5.44
CA VAL A 344 -30.50 -11.78 -4.72
C VAL A 344 -30.66 -11.47 -3.24
N VAL A 345 -29.65 -10.87 -2.60
CA VAL A 345 -29.71 -10.47 -1.18
C VAL A 345 -30.87 -9.50 -0.94
N LYS A 346 -31.03 -8.49 -1.80
CA LYS A 346 -32.14 -7.54 -1.68
C LYS A 346 -33.50 -8.21 -1.79
N ARG A 347 -33.66 -9.16 -2.71
CA ARG A 347 -34.90 -9.95 -2.83
C ARG A 347 -35.16 -10.80 -1.58
N LEU A 348 -34.13 -11.45 -1.03
CA LEU A 348 -34.25 -12.28 0.17
C LEU A 348 -34.63 -11.48 1.42
N PHE A 349 -34.13 -10.26 1.56
CA PHE A 349 -34.37 -9.40 2.72
C PHE A 349 -35.44 -8.31 2.50
N GLY A 350 -36.18 -8.35 1.38
CA GLY A 350 -37.23 -7.37 1.08
C GLY A 350 -36.73 -5.91 0.98
N LEU A 351 -35.47 -5.70 0.60
CA LEU A 351 -34.87 -4.37 0.51
C LEU A 351 -35.08 -3.75 -0.89
N PRO A 352 -35.33 -2.43 -0.98
CA PRO A 352 -35.58 -1.76 -2.25
C PRO A 352 -34.39 -1.86 -3.22
N THR A 353 -34.69 -2.14 -4.50
CA THR A 353 -33.72 -2.13 -5.59
C THR A 353 -33.42 -0.69 -6.02
N ILE A 354 -32.14 -0.38 -6.28
CA ILE A 354 -31.65 1.01 -6.56
C ILE A 354 -32.25 1.59 -7.85
N HIS A 355 -32.98 0.80 -8.64
CA HIS A 355 -33.68 1.28 -9.84
C HIS A 355 -35.06 1.90 -9.59
N GLU A 356 -35.46 2.11 -8.34
CA GLU A 356 -36.75 2.73 -7.97
C GLU A 356 -36.62 4.06 -7.19
N ALA A 357 -35.52 4.80 -7.36
CA ALA A 357 -35.37 6.15 -6.82
C ALA A 357 -34.82 7.14 -7.86
#